data_AF-A0A9X7RHQ5-F1
#
_entry.id   AF-A0A9X7RHQ5-F1
#
_cell.length_a   1.000
_cell.length_b   1.000
_cell.length_c   1.000
_cell.angle_alpha   90.00
_cell.angle_beta   90.00
_cell.angle_gamma   90.00
#
_symmetry.space_group_name_H-M   'P 1'
#
loop_
_entity.id
_entity.type
_entity.pdbx_description
1 polymer ?
#
loop_
_entity_poly.entity_id
_entity_poly.type
_entity_poly.pdbx_seq_one_letter_code
_entity_poly.pdbx_strand_id
1 'polypeptide(L)'
;MARFPYYQSNVKDLGKLIARAAIDENFRRELERDPLAAISNIGLPKETVALMRFKIVDQKNNPNAVALPFRLNEEKLNSANEEYLKALSSTFALN
;
A
#
# COMPACT_ATOMS: atom_id res chain seq x y z
N MET A 1 5.63 -10.46 -13.28
CA MET A 1 5.90 -9.38 -12.31
C MET A 1 6.03 -8.08 -13.09
N ALA A 2 5.17 -7.10 -12.85
CA ALA A 2 5.38 -5.76 -13.40
C ALA A 2 6.66 -5.21 -12.75
N ARG A 3 7.74 -5.08 -13.53
CA ARG A 3 8.92 -4.37 -13.08
C ARG A 3 8.50 -2.90 -12.97
N PHE A 4 8.27 -2.40 -11.76
CA PHE A 4 8.15 -0.96 -11.57
C PHE A 4 9.44 -0.34 -12.10
N PRO A 5 9.37 0.54 -13.12
CA PRO A 5 10.57 1.18 -13.63
C PRO A 5 11.21 1.97 -12.48
N TYR A 6 12.42 1.55 -12.10
CA TYR A 6 13.17 2.14 -11.00
C TYR A 6 13.72 3.48 -11.46
N TYR A 7 12.98 4.55 -11.18
CA TYR A 7 13.43 5.91 -11.40
C TYR A 7 14.12 6.42 -10.13
N GLN A 8 15.44 6.35 -10.13
CA GLN A 8 16.28 6.75 -9.00
C GLN A 8 16.01 8.21 -8.54
N SER A 9 15.63 9.09 -9.48
CA SER A 9 15.19 10.47 -9.21
C SER A 9 13.98 10.55 -8.29
N ASN A 10 13.06 9.59 -8.39
CA ASN A 10 11.73 9.65 -7.80
C ASN A 10 11.69 9.13 -6.35
N VAL A 11 12.70 8.37 -5.94
CA VAL A 11 12.83 7.83 -4.58
C VAL A 11 12.91 8.95 -3.55
N LYS A 12 13.63 10.03 -3.86
CA LYS A 12 13.78 11.19 -2.97
C LYS A 12 12.43 11.88 -2.71
N ASP A 13 11.62 12.03 -3.74
CA ASP A 13 10.34 12.74 -3.62
C ASP A 13 9.25 11.87 -2.97
N LEU A 14 9.27 10.55 -3.19
CA LEU A 14 8.50 9.59 -2.39
C LEU A 14 8.90 9.64 -0.91
N GLY A 15 10.20 9.69 -0.60
CA GLY A 15 10.68 9.82 0.77
C GLY A 15 10.18 11.11 1.45
N LYS A 16 10.21 12.24 0.74
CA LYS A 16 9.65 13.51 1.24
C LYS A 16 8.14 13.42 1.46
N LEU A 17 7.40 12.74 0.58
CA LEU A 17 5.96 12.55 0.72
C LEU A 17 5.63 11.78 2.01
N ILE A 18 6.35 10.69 2.27
CA ILE A 18 6.18 9.89 3.50
C ILE A 18 6.54 10.73 4.73
N ALA A 19 7.67 11.45 4.69
CA ALA A 19 8.09 12.31 5.78
C ALA A 19 7.06 13.42 6.07
N ARG A 20 6.47 14.02 5.03
CA ARG A 20 5.40 15.01 5.16
C ARG A 20 4.16 14.39 5.80
N ALA A 21 3.73 13.22 5.35
CA ALA A 21 2.57 12.52 5.94
C ALA A 21 2.78 12.17 7.43
N ALA A 22 4.02 11.97 7.87
CA ALA A 22 4.32 11.72 9.28
C ALA A 22 4.10 12.95 10.18
N ILE A 23 4.36 14.17 9.67
CA ILE A 23 4.31 15.41 10.46
C ILE A 23 3.05 16.25 10.22
N ASP A 24 2.39 16.11 9.06
CA ASP A 24 1.21 16.86 8.64
C ASP A 24 -0.01 15.93 8.61
N GLU A 25 -0.88 16.06 9.62
CA GLU A 25 -2.06 15.22 9.78
C GLU A 25 -3.13 15.47 8.71
N ASN A 26 -3.26 16.71 8.22
CA ASN A 26 -4.20 17.04 7.16
C ASN A 26 -3.76 16.39 5.85
N PHE A 27 -2.48 16.55 5.51
CA PHE A 27 -1.90 15.90 4.34
C PHE A 27 -1.98 14.37 4.43
N ARG A 28 -1.79 13.79 5.62
CA ARG A 28 -1.94 12.34 5.82
C ARG A 28 -3.35 11.86 5.48
N ARG A 29 -4.38 12.54 5.97
CA ARG A 29 -5.79 12.21 5.68
C ARG A 29 -6.12 12.36 4.19
N GLU A 30 -5.57 13.39 3.53
CA GLU A 30 -5.71 13.55 2.09
C GLU A 30 -5.03 12.42 1.31
N LEU A 31 -3.83 12.01 1.73
CA LEU A 31 -3.08 10.91 1.14
C LEU A 31 -3.79 9.56 1.33
N GLU A 32 -4.45 9.33 2.45
CA GLU A 32 -5.29 8.14 2.68
C GLU A 32 -6.54 8.13 1.79
N ARG A 33 -7.19 9.30 1.63
CA ARG A 33 -8.43 9.43 0.86
C ARG A 33 -8.21 9.31 -0.64
N ASP A 34 -7.20 10.01 -1.16
CA ASP A 34 -6.86 10.02 -2.59
C ASP A 34 -5.34 9.99 -2.79
N PRO A 35 -4.73 8.79 -2.73
CA PRO A 35 -3.31 8.63 -2.90
C PRO A 35 -2.83 9.09 -4.28
N LEU A 36 -3.64 8.89 -5.32
CA LEU A 36 -3.27 9.23 -6.69
C LEU A 36 -3.17 10.74 -6.89
N ALA A 37 -4.12 11.51 -6.36
CA ALA A 37 -4.04 12.97 -6.42
C ALA A 37 -2.82 13.50 -5.66
N ALA A 38 -2.56 12.99 -4.45
CA ALA A 38 -1.41 13.41 -3.64
C ALA A 38 -0.07 13.05 -4.31
N ILE A 39 0.03 11.88 -4.93
CA ILE A 39 1.23 11.40 -5.63
C ILE A 39 1.41 12.10 -6.99
N SER A 40 0.34 12.51 -7.65
CA SER A 40 0.44 13.28 -8.91
C SER A 40 1.11 14.63 -8.68
N ASN A 41 0.96 15.22 -7.49
CA ASN A 41 1.50 16.54 -7.15
C ASN A 41 3.01 16.53 -6.85
N ILE A 42 3.64 15.36 -6.68
CA ILE A 42 5.09 15.25 -6.42
C ILE A 42 5.95 15.12 -7.68
N GLY A 43 5.37 15.30 -8.87
CA GLY A 43 6.11 15.37 -10.13
C GLY A 43 6.53 14.01 -10.71
N LEU A 44 5.90 12.91 -10.27
CA LEU A 44 6.11 11.61 -10.90
C LEU A 44 5.53 11.59 -12.33
N PRO A 45 6.15 10.87 -13.28
CA PRO A 45 5.58 10.66 -14.60
C PRO A 45 4.17 10.07 -14.52
N LYS A 46 3.24 10.55 -15.35
CA LYS A 46 1.82 10.12 -15.32
C LYS A 46 1.67 8.62 -15.50
N GLU A 47 2.54 8.01 -16.29
CA GLU A 47 2.61 6.57 -16.53
C GLU A 47 2.99 5.81 -15.25
N THR A 48 3.85 6.39 -14.41
CA THR A 48 4.24 5.80 -13.13
C THR A 48 3.11 5.88 -12.12
N VAL A 49 2.44 7.04 -12.05
CA VAL A 49 1.27 7.23 -11.18
C VAL A 49 0.13 6.28 -11.57
N ALA A 50 -0.09 6.05 -12.86
CA ALA A 50 -1.12 5.14 -13.35
C ALA A 50 -0.90 3.68 -12.91
N LEU A 51 0.35 3.27 -12.65
CA LEU A 51 0.72 1.95 -12.13
C LEU A 51 0.56 1.85 -10.61
N MET A 52 0.46 2.97 -9.91
CA MET A 52 0.35 3.06 -8.45
C MET A 52 -1.10 2.94 -7.98
N ARG A 53 -1.72 1.77 -8.22
CA ARG A 53 -3.02 1.43 -7.63
C ARG A 53 -2.81 0.71 -6.30
N PHE A 54 -2.61 1.47 -5.23
CA PHE A 54 -2.49 0.91 -3.88
C PHE A 54 -3.29 1.74 -2.87
N LYS A 55 -3.75 1.06 -1.83
CA LYS A 55 -4.40 1.70 -0.67
C LYS A 55 -3.31 2.08 0.33
N ILE A 56 -3.34 3.33 0.81
CA ILE A 56 -2.53 3.74 1.96
C ILE A 56 -3.24 3.29 3.23
N VAL A 57 -2.51 2.64 4.14
CA VAL A 57 -3.02 2.18 5.43
C VAL A 57 -2.10 2.73 6.52
N ASP A 58 -2.65 3.55 7.42
CA ASP A 58 -1.94 4.03 8.60
C ASP A 58 -2.11 3.04 9.77
N GLN A 59 -0.97 2.67 10.37
CA GLN A 59 -0.92 1.80 11.54
C GLN A 59 -1.53 2.44 12.78
N LYS A 60 -1.59 3.78 12.88
CA LYS A 60 -2.31 4.45 13.99
C LYS A 60 -3.78 4.04 14.06
N ASN A 61 -4.41 3.88 12.89
CA ASN A 61 -5.81 3.50 12.76
C ASN A 61 -6.01 1.98 12.60
N ASN A 62 -4.97 1.27 12.14
CA ASN A 62 -5.00 -0.17 11.87
C ASN A 62 -3.72 -0.82 12.46
N PRO A 63 -3.63 -0.98 13.79
CA PRO A 63 -2.39 -1.38 14.47
C PRO A 63 -1.84 -2.75 14.03
N ASN A 64 -2.72 -3.63 13.52
CA ASN A 64 -2.36 -4.98 13.05
C ASN A 64 -2.46 -5.12 11.52
N ALA A 65 -2.36 -4.01 10.77
CA ALA A 65 -2.40 -4.07 9.31
C ALA A 65 -1.13 -4.75 8.76
N VAL A 66 -1.32 -5.81 7.97
CA VAL A 66 -0.24 -6.52 7.27
C VAL A 66 -0.47 -6.43 5.77
N ALA A 67 0.56 -6.03 5.03
CA ALA A 67 0.54 -6.05 3.57
C ALA A 67 0.91 -7.44 3.06
N LEU A 68 0.01 -8.06 2.30
CA LEU A 68 0.25 -9.37 1.70
C LEU A 68 1.01 -9.24 0.38
N PRO A 69 2.13 -9.98 0.19
CA PRO A 69 2.91 -9.93 -1.04
C PRO A 69 2.29 -10.74 -2.19
N PHE A 70 1.19 -11.46 -1.95
CA PHE A 70 0.46 -12.23 -2.95
C PHE A 70 -1.04 -11.93 -2.90
N ARG A 71 -1.72 -12.10 -4.05
CA ARG A 71 -3.17 -11.95 -4.12
C ARG A 71 -3.84 -13.10 -3.37
N LEU A 72 -4.80 -12.77 -2.51
CA LEU A 72 -5.66 -13.76 -1.89
C LEU A 72 -6.53 -14.44 -2.94
N ASN A 73 -6.82 -15.71 -2.72
CA ASN A 73 -7.78 -16.44 -3.55
C ASN A 73 -9.20 -16.13 -3.02
N GLU A 74 -9.90 -15.24 -3.71
CA GLU A 74 -11.23 -14.76 -3.31
C GLU A 74 -12.27 -15.88 -3.23
N GLU A 75 -12.23 -16.86 -4.14
CA GLU A 75 -13.15 -18.00 -4.12
C GLU A 75 -12.99 -18.82 -2.82
N LYS A 76 -11.74 -19.10 -2.44
CA LYS A 76 -11.42 -19.87 -1.22
C LYS A 76 -11.73 -19.09 0.06
N LEU A 77 -11.64 -17.77 0.02
CA LEU A 77 -12.08 -16.90 1.12
C LEU A 77 -13.60 -16.95 1.27
N ASN A 78 -14.33 -16.78 0.17
CA ASN A 78 -15.79 -16.78 0.16
C ASN A 78 -16.39 -18.13 0.55
N SER A 79 -15.69 -19.23 0.23
CA SER A 79 -16.09 -20.58 0.62
C SER A 79 -15.64 -20.99 2.03
N ALA A 80 -15.04 -20.08 2.80
CA ALA A 80 -14.46 -20.36 4.12
C ALA A 80 -13.59 -21.63 4.14
N ASN A 81 -12.74 -21.83 3.13
CA ASN A 81 -11.95 -23.06 3.00
C ASN A 81 -10.98 -23.21 4.20
N GLU A 82 -11.22 -24.19 5.07
CA GLU A 82 -10.50 -24.32 6.34
C GLU A 82 -8.98 -24.50 6.18
N GLU A 83 -8.55 -25.30 5.19
CA GLU A 83 -7.14 -25.56 4.94
C GLU A 83 -6.42 -24.27 4.48
N TYR A 84 -7.05 -23.52 3.58
CA TYR A 84 -6.55 -22.23 3.12
C TYR A 84 -6.49 -21.21 4.25
N LEU A 85 -7.54 -21.14 5.09
CA LEU A 85 -7.58 -20.20 6.22
C LEU A 85 -6.56 -20.55 7.30
N LYS A 86 -6.33 -21.84 7.60
CA LYS A 86 -5.26 -22.29 8.51
C LYS A 86 -3.86 -21.97 7.99
N ALA A 87 -3.62 -22.22 6.71
CA ALA A 87 -2.35 -21.87 6.09
C ALA A 87 -2.12 -20.34 6.14
N LEU A 88 -3.17 -19.56 5.86
CA LEU A 88 -3.14 -18.11 5.93
C LEU A 88 -2.86 -17.64 7.38
N SER A 89 -3.55 -18.19 8.39
CA SER A 89 -3.35 -17.81 9.79
C SER A 89 -1.95 -18.16 10.28
N SER A 90 -1.39 -19.31 9.87
CA SER A 90 -0.03 -19.70 10.25
C SER A 90 1.03 -18.75 9.70
N THR A 91 0.79 -18.17 8.52
CA THR A 91 1.66 -17.15 7.91
C THR A 91 1.65 -15.84 8.73
N PHE A 92 0.54 -15.55 9.41
CA PHE A 92 0.36 -14.33 10.22
C PHE A 92 0.67 -14.50 11.71
N ALA A 93 0.77 -15.73 12.21
CA ALA A 93 1.02 -16.03 13.62
C ALA A 93 2.47 -15.77 14.08
N LEU A 94 3.37 -15.39 13.16
CA LEU A 94 4.79 -15.12 13.43
C LEU A 94 5.12 -13.64 13.68
N ASN A 95 4.11 -12.80 13.94
CA ASN A 95 4.29 -11.42 14.41
C ASN A 95 3.91 -11.29 15.89
#